data_AF-A0A2E8X144-F1
#
_entry.id   AF-A0A2E8X144-F1
#
_cell.length_a   1.000
_cell.length_b   1.000
_cell.length_c   1.000
_cell.angle_alpha   90.00
_cell.angle_beta   90.00
_cell.angle_gamma   90.00
#
_symmetry.space_group_name_H-M   'P 1'
#
loop_
_entity.id
_entity.type
_entity.pdbx_description
1 polymer ?
#
loop_
_entity_poly.entity_id
_entity_poly.type
_entity_poly.pdbx_seq_one_letter_code
_entity_poly.pdbx_strand_id
1 'polypeptide(L)' 'MKLTAYSVKLRKTVEIANPEVITLKNGRKAVQGVAAEDPTSKVFRIIGKKELAEIEKNGLG' A
#
# COMPACT_ATOMS: atom_id res chain seq x y z
N MET A 1 0.87 -6.52 10.39
CA MET A 1 -0.28 -5.69 9.97
C MET A 1 -0.71 -6.14 8.57
N LYS A 2 -1.99 -6.43 8.33
CA LYS A 2 -2.47 -6.73 6.97
C LYS A 2 -2.68 -5.41 6.22
N LEU A 3 -1.86 -5.17 5.20
CA LEU A 3 -1.98 -3.99 4.35
C LEU A 3 -2.99 -4.30 3.24
N THR A 4 -4.10 -3.58 3.27
CA THR A 4 -5.18 -3.70 2.27
C THR A 4 -5.40 -2.39 1.55
N ALA A 5 -5.78 -2.47 0.27
CA ALA A 5 -6.12 -1.32 -0.55
C ALA A 5 -7.32 -1.64 -1.45
N TYR A 6 -8.05 -0.61 -1.85
CA TYR A 6 -9.10 -0.76 -2.85
C TYR A 6 -8.48 -0.88 -4.24
N SER A 7 -8.70 -2.01 -4.92
CA SER A 7 -8.33 -2.17 -6.32
C SER A 7 -9.46 -1.61 -7.19
N VAL A 8 -9.15 -0.59 -8.00
CA VAL A 8 -10.12 -0.03 -8.96
C VAL A 8 -10.45 -1.04 -10.06
N LYS A 9 -9.47 -1.88 -10.43
CA LYS A 9 -9.64 -2.91 -11.47
C LYS A 9 -10.58 -4.02 -11.00
N LEU A 10 -10.40 -4.51 -9.77
CA LEU A 10 -11.21 -5.58 -9.18
C LEU A 10 -12.46 -5.06 -8.45
N ARG A 11 -12.58 -3.74 -8.25
CA ARG A 11 -13.68 -3.03 -7.56
C ARG A 11 -13.96 -3.57 -6.16
N LYS A 12 -12.90 -4.00 -5.45
CA LYS A 12 -12.97 -4.52 -4.09
C LYS A 12 -11.69 -4.22 -3.32
N THR A 13 -11.79 -4.33 -2.00
CA THR A 13 -10.62 -4.29 -1.12
C THR A 13 -9.85 -5.59 -1.24
N VAL A 14 -8.55 -5.49 -1.50
CA VAL A 14 -7.63 -6.61 -1.67
C VAL A 14 -6.42 -6.44 -0.77
N GLU A 15 -5.76 -7.56 -0.45
CA GLU A 15 -4.46 -7.55 0.20
C GLU A 15 -3.39 -7.04 -0.77
N ILE A 16 -2.47 -6.23 -0.23
CA ILE A 16 -1.32 -5.70 -0.97
C ILE A 16 -0.19 -6.72 -0.89
N ALA A 17 0.19 -7.28 -2.02
CA ALA A 17 1.40 -8.08 -2.18
C ALA A 17 2.58 -7.18 -2.57
N ASN A 18 3.78 -7.54 -2.09
CA ASN A 18 5.03 -6.78 -2.22
C ASN A 18 4.84 -5.29 -1.85
N PRO A 19 4.40 -4.99 -0.61
CA PRO A 19 4.21 -3.62 -0.18
C PRO A 19 5.54 -2.87 -0.15
N GLU A 20 5.53 -1.62 -0.60
CA GLU A 20 6.68 -0.71 -0.62
C GLU A 20 6.21 0.68 -0.22
N VAL A 21 6.95 1.35 0.68
CA VAL A 21 6.62 2.72 1.07
C VAL A 21 7.17 3.69 0.03
N ILE A 22 6.28 4.40 -0.64
CA ILE A 22 6.63 5.42 -1.64
C ILE A 22 6.18 6.81 -1.18
N THR A 23 6.83 7.83 -1.73
CA THR A 23 6.37 9.21 -1.63
C THR A 23 5.67 9.60 -2.94
N LEU A 24 4.38 9.91 -2.87
CA LEU A 24 3.60 10.36 -4.01
C LEU A 24 4.03 11.78 -4.46
N LYS A 25 3.71 12.14 -5.71
CA LYS A 25 4.06 13.45 -6.29
C LYS A 25 3.51 14.66 -5.50
N ASN A 26 2.47 14.48 -4.70
CA ASN A 26 1.90 15.51 -3.82
C ASN A 26 2.57 15.56 -2.44
N GLY A 27 3.69 14.87 -2.23
CA GLY A 27 4.43 14.81 -0.97
C GLY A 27 3.82 13.90 0.10
N ARG A 28 2.68 13.24 -0.18
CA ARG A 28 2.09 12.27 0.76
C ARG A 28 2.80 10.92 0.65
N LYS A 29 3.03 10.26 1.78
CA LYS A 29 3.51 8.87 1.79
C LYS A 29 2.35 7.89 1.57
N ALA A 30 2.63 6.82 0.85
CA ALA A 30 1.69 5.74 0.57
C ALA A 30 2.42 4.40 0.55
N VAL A 31 1.70 3.32 0.83
CA VAL A 31 2.14 1.98 0.50
C VAL A 31 1.68 1.68 -0.93
N GLN A 32 2.63 1.39 -1.80
CA GLN A 32 2.40 0.82 -3.12
C GLN A 32 2.54 -0.70 -3.04
N GLY A 33 1.81 -1.42 -3.89
CA GLY A 33 2.11 -2.81 -4.20
C GLY A 33 1.22 -3.30 -5.33
N VAL A 34 1.03 -4.61 -5.40
CA VAL A 34 0.10 -5.24 -6.35
C VAL A 34 -1.02 -5.95 -5.61
N ALA A 35 -2.18 -6.10 -6.25
CA ALA A 35 -3.25 -6.89 -5.67
C ALA A 35 -2.78 -8.35 -5.57
N ALA A 36 -2.91 -8.98 -4.38
CA ALA A 36 -2.51 -10.37 -4.19
C ALA A 36 -3.24 -11.34 -5.15
N GLU A 37 -4.47 -11.01 -5.54
CA GLU A 37 -5.29 -11.77 -6.48
C GLU A 37 -5.02 -11.45 -7.96
N ASP A 38 -4.45 -10.28 -8.26
CA ASP A 38 -4.12 -9.85 -9.62
C ASP A 38 -2.83 -9.00 -9.62
N PRO A 39 -1.66 -9.63 -9.85
CA PRO A 39 -0.36 -8.97 -9.87
C PRO A 39 -0.24 -7.83 -10.90
N THR A 40 -1.13 -7.79 -11.90
CA THR A 40 -1.14 -6.71 -12.90
C THR A 40 -1.85 -5.45 -12.40
N SER A 41 -2.64 -5.55 -11.32
CA SER A 41 -3.32 -4.43 -10.69
C SER A 41 -2.43 -3.80 -9.63
N LYS A 42 -1.81 -2.65 -9.95
CA LYS A 42 -1.16 -1.81 -8.93
C LYS A 42 -2.20 -1.23 -7.99
N VAL A 43 -1.88 -1.23 -6.70
CA VAL A 43 -2.73 -0.68 -5.63
C VAL A 43 -1.92 0.25 -4.75
N PHE A 44 -2.58 1.28 -4.24
CA PHE A 44 -1.98 2.31 -3.41
C PHE A 44 -2.85 2.54 -2.17
N ARG A 45 -2.23 2.57 -1.00
CA ARG A 45 -2.87 2.97 0.27
C ARG A 45 -2.14 4.18 0.82
N ILE A 46 -2.82 5.33 0.87
CA ILE A 46 -2.27 6.52 1.54
C ILE A 46 -2.18 6.21 3.03
N ILE A 47 -1.03 6.48 3.62
CA ILE A 47 -0.78 6.25 5.04
C ILE A 47 -0.48 7.56 5.76
N GLY A 48 -0.92 7.66 7.01
CA GLY A 48 -0.64 8.80 7.87
C GLY A 48 0.74 8.69 8.55
N LYS A 49 1.20 9.78 9.18
CA LYS A 49 2.49 9.82 9.91
C LYS A 49 2.61 8.74 11.01
N LYS A 50 1.50 8.41 11.69
CA LYS A 50 1.47 7.38 12.74
C LYS A 50 1.65 5.97 12.16
N GLU A 51 0.89 5.67 11.10
CA GLU A 51 0.89 4.36 10.43
C GLU A 51 2.23 4.12 9.71
N LEU A 52 2.83 5.18 9.16
CA LEU A 52 4.19 5.15 8.62
C LEU A 52 5.24 4.69 9.65
N ALA A 53 5.24 5.29 10.84
CA ALA A 53 6.19 4.93 11.89
C ALA A 53 6.03 3.46 12.33
N GLU A 54 4.82 2.92 12.23
CA GLU A 54 4.52 1.53 12.53
C GLU A 54 4.97 0.59 11.39
N ILE A 55 4.82 1.00 10.13
CA ILE A 55 5.27 0.24 8.96
C ILE A 55 6.81 0.20 8.87
N GLU A 56 7.48 1.33 9.10
CA GLU A 56 8.96 1.42 9.11
C GLU A 56 9.55 0.54 10.24
N LYS A 57 8.91 0.49 11.42
CA LYS A 57 9.31 -0.40 12.53
C LYS A 57 9.14 -1.88 12.22
N ASN A 58 8.20 -2.23 11.34
CA ASN A 58 7.92 -3.61 10.96
C ASN A 58 8.76 -4.11 9.76
N GLY A 59 9.79 -3.34 9.33
CA GLY A 59 10.77 -3.79 8.34
C GLY A 59 10.38 -3.58 6.88
N LEU A 60 9.43 -2.67 6.60
CA LEU A 60 8.99 -2.29 5.25
C LEU A 60 9.62 -0.97 4.75
N GLY A 61 10.81 -0.65 5.26
CA GLY A 61 11.57 0.57 4.95
C GLY A 61 12.58 0.37 3.83
#